data_AF-A0A7J8MMT1-F1
#
_entry.id   AF-A0A7J8MMT1-F1
#
_cell.length_a   1.000
_cell.length_b   1.000
_cell.length_c   1.000
_cell.angle_alpha   90.00
_cell.angle_beta   90.00
_cell.angle_gamma   90.00
#
_symmetry.space_group_name_H-M   'P 1'
#
loop_
_entity.id
_entity.type
_entity.pdbx_description
1 polymer ?
#
loop_
_entity_poly.entity_id
_entity_poly.type
_entity_poly.pdbx_seq_one_letter_code
_entity_poly.pdbx_strand_id
1 'polypeptide(L)'
;MASLSGLCSSSPSLKPKHDRVVIPLFHKYSLAFPTRSNSCSKLSVAGEVSADLSKTNSVGVLKKAKQGGLEKDPKALWRRYVDWLYQHKELGLYLDVSRIGFLDEFVAEMEPRFQAAFKAMEDLEKGAIANPDEGRMVGHYWLRNAKLAPKPILQVQIEKTLDAVCKFADDVISGKIKPPSYPEGRFTQILSVGIGGSALGPQFVAEALAPDNPPLKIRFIDNTDPGGIDHQIAQLGPELASTLVIVISKSGGTPETRNGLLEVQKAFREAGLDFSKQGVAITQENSLLDNTARIEGW
;
A
#
# COMPACT_ATOMS: atom_id res chain seq x y z
N MET A 1 -54.87 0.82 5.02
CA MET A 1 -55.18 0.99 3.58
C MET A 1 -53.87 1.29 2.87
N ALA A 2 -53.32 0.59 1.88
CA ALA A 2 -53.51 -0.71 1.22
C ALA A 2 -52.07 -1.12 0.77
N SER A 3 -51.52 -2.26 1.19
CA SER A 3 -51.49 -3.57 0.50
C SER A 3 -51.38 -3.55 -1.02
N LEU A 4 -50.23 -3.99 -1.54
CA LEU A 4 -50.12 -4.69 -2.82
C LEU A 4 -49.14 -5.86 -2.68
N SER A 5 -49.73 -7.05 -2.65
CA SER A 5 -49.10 -8.36 -2.69
C SER A 5 -49.22 -8.96 -4.10
N GLY A 6 -48.18 -9.69 -4.51
CA GLY A 6 -48.31 -10.88 -5.34
C GLY A 6 -48.05 -10.68 -6.82
N LEU A 7 -47.04 -11.39 -7.33
CA LEU A 7 -47.18 -12.32 -8.45
C LEU A 7 -46.01 -13.31 -8.38
N CYS A 8 -46.29 -14.50 -7.84
CA CYS A 8 -45.49 -15.69 -8.01
C CYS A 8 -45.75 -16.28 -9.41
N SER A 9 -44.71 -16.76 -10.07
CA SER A 9 -44.83 -17.79 -11.11
C SER A 9 -43.80 -18.88 -10.83
N SER A 10 -44.30 -20.10 -10.68
CA SER A 10 -43.60 -21.34 -10.34
C SER A 10 -43.35 -22.19 -11.59
N SER A 11 -42.17 -22.81 -11.68
CA SER A 11 -41.86 -24.17 -12.20
C SER A 11 -40.42 -24.26 -12.75
N PRO A 12 -39.78 -25.45 -12.81
CA PRO A 12 -39.70 -26.49 -11.79
C PRO A 12 -38.24 -26.83 -11.41
N SER A 13 -38.12 -27.48 -10.26
CA SER A 13 -36.91 -27.98 -9.62
C SER A 13 -36.07 -28.93 -10.50
N LEU A 14 -34.84 -28.52 -10.84
CA LEU A 14 -33.77 -29.42 -11.30
C LEU A 14 -32.87 -29.77 -10.11
N LYS A 15 -32.93 -31.04 -9.67
CA LYS A 15 -32.02 -31.61 -8.66
C LYS A 15 -30.65 -31.86 -9.30
N PRO A 16 -29.52 -31.35 -8.77
CA PRO A 16 -28.21 -31.84 -9.16
C PRO A 16 -27.90 -33.13 -8.40
N LYS A 17 -27.59 -34.19 -9.15
CA LYS A 17 -27.05 -35.45 -8.63
C LYS A 17 -25.65 -35.20 -8.04
N HIS A 18 -25.41 -35.76 -6.87
CA HIS A 18 -24.08 -35.91 -6.29
C HIS A 18 -23.25 -36.86 -7.15
N ASP A 19 -22.17 -36.36 -7.75
CA ASP A 19 -21.01 -37.16 -8.09
C ASP A 19 -19.79 -36.56 -7.39
N ARG A 20 -19.24 -37.33 -6.44
CA ARG A 20 -18.00 -37.01 -5.73
C ARG A 20 -16.82 -37.24 -6.68
N VAL A 21 -16.24 -36.17 -7.20
CA VAL A 21 -14.89 -36.21 -7.78
C VAL A 21 -13.91 -35.78 -6.71
N VAL A 22 -13.14 -36.74 -6.21
CA VAL A 22 -12.00 -36.51 -5.31
C VAL A 22 -10.84 -36.02 -6.18
N ILE A 23 -10.43 -34.77 -6.01
CA ILE A 23 -9.20 -34.21 -6.59
C ILE A 23 -8.21 -34.02 -5.43
N PRO A 24 -6.98 -34.57 -5.50
CA PRO A 24 -6.04 -34.46 -4.40
C PRO A 24 -5.55 -33.01 -4.28
N LEU A 25 -5.72 -32.43 -3.09
CA LEU A 25 -5.00 -31.26 -2.62
C LEU A 25 -3.50 -31.58 -2.63
N PHE A 26 -2.70 -30.81 -3.35
CA PHE A 26 -1.35 -30.34 -2.98
C PHE A 26 -0.77 -29.64 -4.22
N HIS A 27 -0.79 -28.31 -4.25
CA HIS A 27 0.10 -27.53 -5.11
C HIS A 27 0.69 -26.38 -4.30
N LYS A 28 1.97 -26.55 -3.94
CA LYS A 28 2.84 -25.48 -3.47
C LYS A 28 3.04 -24.51 -4.63
N TYR A 29 2.49 -23.30 -4.55
CA TYR A 29 2.93 -22.21 -5.43
C TYR A 29 4.28 -21.71 -4.93
N SER A 30 5.35 -22.26 -5.48
CA SER A 30 6.69 -21.66 -5.44
C SER A 30 6.76 -20.64 -6.56
N LEU A 31 6.73 -19.35 -6.23
CA LEU A 31 7.05 -18.28 -7.18
C LEU A 31 8.57 -18.27 -7.40
N ALA A 32 9.04 -19.10 -8.34
CA ALA A 32 10.40 -19.03 -8.85
C ALA A 32 10.42 -18.15 -10.11
N PHE A 33 11.17 -17.05 -10.07
CA PHE A 33 11.44 -16.21 -11.24
C PHE A 33 12.37 -16.95 -12.20
N PRO A 34 12.00 -17.16 -13.48
CA PRO A 34 12.88 -17.79 -14.45
C PRO A 34 14.05 -16.86 -14.81
N THR A 35 15.25 -17.43 -14.80
CA THR A 35 16.49 -16.80 -15.25
C THR A 35 16.47 -16.57 -16.76
N ARG A 36 17.01 -15.40 -17.13
CA ARG A 36 17.16 -14.82 -18.47
C ARG A 36 17.65 -15.85 -19.50
N SER A 37 16.89 -16.05 -20.59
CA SER A 37 17.45 -16.53 -21.86
C SER A 37 17.19 -15.47 -22.93
N ASN A 38 18.28 -15.01 -23.55
CA ASN A 38 18.26 -13.98 -24.59
C ASN A 38 17.91 -14.64 -25.93
N SER A 39 16.69 -14.47 -26.41
CA SER A 39 16.42 -14.13 -27.81
C SER A 39 14.94 -13.88 -28.02
N CYS A 40 14.56 -12.66 -28.37
CA CYS A 40 13.28 -12.41 -29.03
C CYS A 40 13.39 -11.16 -29.90
N SER A 41 12.88 -11.30 -31.12
CA SER A 41 13.06 -10.43 -32.28
C SER A 41 12.37 -9.06 -32.13
N LYS A 42 13.05 -8.03 -32.64
CA LYS A 42 12.61 -6.63 -32.65
C LYS A 42 11.47 -6.40 -33.65
N LEU A 43 10.28 -6.10 -33.14
CA LEU A 43 9.27 -5.28 -33.79
C LEU A 43 8.68 -4.36 -32.71
N SER A 44 9.27 -3.18 -32.55
CA SER A 44 8.78 -2.10 -31.69
C SER A 44 8.91 -0.79 -32.46
N VAL A 45 7.81 -0.04 -32.58
CA VAL A 45 7.75 1.28 -33.24
C VAL A 45 8.01 2.42 -32.23
N ALA A 46 8.24 2.12 -30.96
CA ALA A 46 8.71 3.10 -29.99
C ALA A 46 10.25 3.13 -29.99
N GLY A 47 10.84 4.26 -30.38
CA GLY A 47 12.28 4.46 -30.45
C GLY A 47 12.94 4.42 -29.06
N GLU A 48 14.05 3.69 -28.94
CA GLU A 48 14.98 3.82 -27.81
C GLU A 48 15.79 5.10 -28.01
N VAL A 49 15.71 6.06 -27.07
CA VAL A 49 16.54 7.26 -27.09
C VAL A 49 17.74 7.04 -26.16
N SER A 50 18.94 7.07 -26.74
CA SER A 50 20.22 6.99 -26.02
C SER A 50 20.55 8.34 -25.38
N ALA A 51 20.91 8.33 -24.10
CA ALA A 51 21.33 9.52 -23.36
C ALA A 51 22.78 9.85 -23.69
N ASP A 52 23.02 11.02 -24.30
CA ASP A 52 24.32 11.68 -24.24
C ASP A 52 24.14 13.18 -23.99
N LEU A 53 24.73 13.61 -22.87
CA LEU A 53 24.57 14.90 -22.22
C LEU A 53 25.62 15.89 -22.70
N SER A 54 25.22 17.08 -23.12
CA SER A 54 26.14 18.23 -23.12
C SER A 54 25.47 19.54 -22.70
N LYS A 55 25.98 20.03 -21.56
CA LYS A 55 25.89 21.34 -20.88
C LYS A 55 25.31 22.51 -21.69
N THR A 56 24.40 23.26 -21.07
CA THR A 56 24.52 24.73 -20.91
C THR A 56 23.49 25.29 -19.92
N ASN A 57 23.95 26.19 -19.04
CA ASN A 57 23.13 27.00 -18.14
C ASN A 57 22.58 28.22 -18.90
N SER A 58 21.27 28.46 -18.85
CA SER A 58 20.75 29.83 -18.83
C SER A 58 19.36 29.88 -18.20
N VAL A 59 19.25 30.68 -17.12
CA VAL A 59 17.99 31.02 -16.44
C VAL A 59 17.36 32.15 -17.24
N GLY A 60 16.31 31.85 -17.99
CA GLY A 60 15.57 32.78 -18.84
C GLY A 60 14.13 32.94 -18.37
N VAL A 61 13.71 34.20 -18.23
CA VAL A 61 12.37 34.68 -17.87
C VAL A 61 11.29 34.00 -18.74
N LEU A 62 10.34 33.30 -18.10
CA LEU A 62 9.16 32.69 -18.72
C LEU A 62 8.31 33.78 -19.40
N LYS A 63 8.39 33.88 -20.74
CA LYS A 63 7.44 34.66 -21.54
C LYS A 63 6.10 33.91 -21.58
N LYS A 64 4.99 34.66 -21.49
CA LYS A 64 3.61 34.18 -21.61
C LYS A 64 3.47 33.26 -22.83
N ALA A 65 3.33 31.95 -22.59
CA ALA A 65 2.98 30.98 -23.61
C ALA A 65 1.62 31.36 -24.24
N LYS A 66 1.53 31.36 -25.57
CA LYS A 66 0.25 31.39 -26.29
C LYS A 66 -0.61 30.25 -25.72
N GLN A 67 -1.86 30.55 -25.35
CA GLN A 67 -2.84 29.54 -25.01
C GLN A 67 -3.09 28.65 -26.24
N GLY A 68 -2.31 27.58 -26.38
CA GLY A 68 -2.62 26.47 -27.29
C GLY A 68 -3.84 25.77 -26.72
N GLY A 69 -4.98 25.86 -27.43
CA GLY A 69 -6.15 25.07 -27.07
C GLY A 69 -5.83 23.57 -27.13
N LEU A 70 -6.56 22.76 -26.37
CA LEU A 70 -6.49 21.30 -26.47
C LEU A 70 -6.71 20.88 -27.93
N GLU A 71 -5.79 20.09 -28.49
CA GLU A 71 -5.93 19.50 -29.82
C GLU A 71 -7.20 18.63 -29.87
N LYS A 72 -8.01 18.80 -30.92
CA LYS A 72 -9.31 18.13 -31.09
C LYS A 72 -9.40 17.33 -32.38
N ASP A 73 -8.48 17.52 -33.33
CA ASP A 73 -8.46 16.75 -34.56
C ASP A 73 -8.16 15.27 -34.25
N PRO A 74 -9.07 14.33 -34.58
CA PRO A 74 -8.87 12.91 -34.29
C PRO A 74 -7.60 12.33 -34.93
N LYS A 75 -7.22 12.81 -36.12
CA LYS A 75 -6.01 12.33 -36.80
C LYS A 75 -4.73 12.84 -36.14
N ALA A 76 -4.73 14.09 -35.66
CA ALA A 76 -3.64 14.64 -34.87
C ALA A 76 -3.52 13.93 -33.51
N LEU A 77 -4.63 13.70 -32.82
CA LEU A 77 -4.65 12.95 -31.55
C LEU A 77 -4.17 11.51 -31.72
N TRP A 78 -4.56 10.83 -32.81
CA TRP A 78 -4.06 9.48 -33.10
C TRP A 78 -2.55 9.45 -33.30
N ARG A 79 -2.00 10.39 -34.09
CA ARG A 79 -0.55 10.52 -34.27
C ARG A 79 0.15 10.76 -32.94
N ARG A 80 -0.36 11.71 -32.15
CA ARG A 80 0.16 12.02 -30.83
C ARG A 80 0.09 10.83 -29.86
N TYR A 81 -0.96 10.01 -29.93
CA TYR A 81 -1.04 8.75 -29.19
C TYR A 81 0.09 7.79 -29.58
N VAL A 82 0.31 7.59 -30.88
CA VAL A 82 1.39 6.71 -31.36
C VAL A 82 2.77 7.23 -30.92
N ASP A 83 2.99 8.54 -30.98
CA ASP A 83 4.27 9.16 -30.66
C ASP A 83 4.57 9.17 -29.15
N TRP A 84 3.55 9.34 -28.31
CA TRP A 84 3.70 9.61 -26.88
C TRP A 84 3.24 8.47 -25.95
N LEU A 85 2.67 7.39 -26.48
CA LEU A 85 2.30 6.24 -25.67
C LEU A 85 3.55 5.62 -25.06
N TYR A 86 3.70 5.77 -23.75
CA TYR A 86 4.69 5.03 -22.99
C TYR A 86 4.12 3.66 -22.60
N GLN A 87 4.88 2.61 -22.87
CA GLN A 87 4.54 1.24 -22.49
C GLN A 87 5.69 0.58 -21.75
N HIS A 88 5.46 0.19 -20.49
CA HIS A 88 6.35 -0.70 -19.76
C HIS A 88 5.82 -2.13 -19.81
N LYS A 89 6.20 -2.88 -20.85
CA LYS A 89 5.65 -4.23 -21.16
C LYS A 89 5.72 -5.19 -19.98
N GLU A 90 6.84 -5.23 -19.27
CA GLU A 90 7.04 -6.16 -18.15
C GLU A 90 6.11 -5.88 -16.96
N LEU A 91 5.72 -4.61 -16.76
CA LEU A 91 4.81 -4.20 -15.68
C LEU A 91 3.35 -4.14 -16.16
N GLY A 92 3.10 -4.31 -17.46
CA GLY A 92 1.79 -4.08 -18.06
C GLY A 92 1.30 -2.63 -17.96
N LEU A 93 2.19 -1.66 -17.72
CA LEU A 93 1.84 -0.26 -17.53
C LEU A 93 1.80 0.48 -18.87
N TYR A 94 0.74 1.24 -19.09
CA TYR A 94 0.58 2.15 -20.22
C TYR A 94 0.30 3.55 -19.69
N LEU A 95 1.01 4.54 -20.23
CA LEU A 95 0.77 5.95 -19.94
C LEU A 95 0.54 6.68 -21.27
N ASP A 96 -0.71 7.09 -21.49
CA ASP A 96 -1.12 7.89 -22.63
C ASP A 96 -1.23 9.36 -22.22
N VAL A 97 -0.33 10.20 -22.74
CA VAL A 97 -0.33 11.65 -22.52
C VAL A 97 -0.85 12.44 -23.73
N SER A 98 -1.37 11.77 -24.75
CA SER A 98 -1.80 12.39 -26.01
C SER A 98 -2.87 13.45 -25.85
N ARG A 99 -3.69 13.34 -24.80
CA ARG A 99 -4.78 14.27 -24.48
C ARG A 99 -4.40 15.37 -23.49
N ILE A 100 -3.14 15.43 -23.08
CA ILE A 100 -2.63 16.52 -22.24
C ILE A 100 -2.26 17.69 -23.16
N GLY A 101 -2.75 18.89 -22.84
CA GLY A 101 -2.60 20.11 -23.64
C GLY A 101 -1.21 20.75 -23.52
N PHE A 102 -0.17 20.06 -23.95
CA PHE A 102 1.17 20.63 -24.11
C PHE A 102 1.61 20.60 -25.57
N LEU A 103 2.35 21.62 -25.97
CA LEU A 103 2.97 21.72 -27.30
C LEU A 103 4.36 21.07 -27.27
N ASP A 104 4.88 20.66 -28.43
CA ASP A 104 6.23 20.07 -28.52
C ASP A 104 7.31 21.09 -28.13
N GLU A 105 7.09 22.39 -28.42
CA GLU A 105 7.97 23.47 -27.98
C GLU A 105 8.03 23.59 -26.45
N PHE A 106 6.89 23.36 -25.77
CA PHE A 106 6.85 23.38 -24.31
C PHE A 106 7.70 22.24 -23.73
N VAL A 107 7.68 21.06 -24.35
CA VAL A 107 8.53 19.94 -23.89
C VAL A 107 10.00 20.30 -24.07
N ALA A 108 10.37 20.87 -25.22
CA ALA A 108 11.75 21.30 -25.47
C ALA A 108 12.21 22.38 -24.47
N GLU A 109 11.33 23.32 -24.11
CA GLU A 109 11.60 24.33 -23.07
C GLU A 109 11.74 23.71 -21.67
N MET A 110 11.04 22.61 -21.39
CA MET A 110 11.09 21.90 -20.11
C MET A 110 12.30 20.97 -19.97
N GLU A 111 13.01 20.65 -21.05
CA GLU A 111 14.12 19.71 -21.07
C GLU A 111 15.17 19.98 -19.97
N PRO A 112 15.67 21.22 -19.75
CA PRO A 112 16.63 21.48 -18.67
C PRO A 112 16.08 21.17 -17.28
N ARG A 113 14.76 21.35 -17.07
CA ARG A 113 14.10 21.05 -15.79
C ARG A 113 13.91 19.55 -15.59
N PHE A 114 13.65 18.80 -16.66
CA PHE A 114 13.63 17.34 -16.59
C PHE A 114 15.01 16.79 -16.24
N GLN A 115 16.07 17.26 -16.89
CA GLN A 115 17.45 16.88 -16.56
C GLN A 115 17.81 17.21 -15.11
N ALA A 116 17.41 18.38 -14.61
CA ALA A 116 17.60 18.74 -13.21
C ALA A 116 16.82 17.80 -12.26
N ALA A 117 15.59 17.41 -12.61
CA ALA A 117 14.79 16.47 -11.83
C ALA A 117 15.40 15.06 -11.81
N PHE A 118 15.88 14.54 -12.96
CA PHE A 118 16.57 13.25 -13.03
C PHE A 118 17.83 13.23 -12.16
N LYS A 119 18.64 14.30 -12.25
CA LYS A 119 19.81 14.45 -11.37
C LYS A 119 19.42 14.49 -9.89
N ALA A 120 18.36 15.22 -9.54
CA ALA A 120 17.88 15.27 -8.15
C ALA A 120 17.39 13.91 -7.66
N MET A 121 16.77 13.09 -8.52
CA MET A 121 16.39 11.71 -8.19
C MET A 121 17.63 10.83 -7.96
N GLU A 122 18.66 10.92 -8.78
CA GLU A 122 19.92 10.18 -8.55
C GLU A 122 20.59 10.58 -7.23
N ASP A 123 20.62 11.88 -6.92
CA ASP A 123 21.20 12.40 -5.68
C ASP A 123 20.39 11.92 -4.46
N LEU A 124 19.04 11.95 -4.56
CA LEU A 124 18.13 11.38 -3.57
C LEU A 124 18.44 9.91 -3.32
N GLU A 125 18.52 9.10 -4.38
CA GLU A 125 18.77 7.65 -4.31
C GLU A 125 20.11 7.30 -3.67
N LYS A 126 21.14 8.12 -3.89
CA LYS A 126 22.46 8.01 -3.24
C LYS A 126 22.46 8.44 -1.77
N GLY A 127 21.32 8.88 -1.24
CA GLY A 127 21.17 9.27 0.16
C GLY A 127 21.49 10.73 0.46
N ALA A 128 21.31 11.64 -0.51
CA ALA A 128 21.37 13.07 -0.23
C ALA A 128 20.31 13.47 0.82
N ILE A 129 20.61 14.54 1.56
CA ILE A 129 19.62 15.17 2.45
C ILE A 129 18.59 15.88 1.59
N ALA A 130 17.42 15.26 1.47
CA ALA A 130 16.30 15.80 0.71
C ALA A 130 15.25 16.51 1.58
N ASN A 131 15.26 16.25 2.89
CA ASN A 131 14.50 17.03 3.86
C ASN A 131 15.48 17.90 4.68
N PRO A 132 15.81 19.11 4.22
CA PRO A 132 16.77 19.98 4.90
C PRO A 132 16.25 20.48 6.26
N ASP A 133 14.95 20.70 6.40
CA ASP A 133 14.34 21.22 7.64
C ASP A 133 14.52 20.24 8.81
N GLU A 134 14.46 18.93 8.52
CA GLU A 134 14.71 17.89 9.52
C GLU A 134 16.14 17.30 9.44
N GLY A 135 16.97 17.73 8.48
CA GLY A 135 18.29 17.16 8.24
C GLY A 135 18.25 15.67 7.88
N ARG A 136 17.21 15.21 7.18
CA ARG A 136 16.93 13.78 6.92
C ARG A 136 17.08 13.39 5.46
N MET A 137 17.56 12.17 5.26
CA MET A 137 17.45 11.46 3.98
C MET A 137 16.01 10.99 3.75
N VAL A 138 15.64 10.75 2.50
CA VAL A 138 14.34 10.17 2.11
C VAL A 138 14.60 8.86 1.37
N GLY A 139 14.17 7.75 1.97
CA GLY A 139 14.59 6.40 1.56
C GLY A 139 13.48 5.35 1.49
N HIS A 140 12.24 5.75 1.22
CA HIS A 140 11.09 4.83 1.17
C HIS A 140 11.24 3.74 0.09
N TYR A 141 11.98 4.01 -0.98
CA TYR A 141 12.31 3.03 -2.02
C TYR A 141 13.37 2.01 -1.56
N TRP A 142 14.22 2.32 -0.58
CA TRP A 142 15.09 1.33 0.07
C TRP A 142 14.28 0.24 0.77
N LEU A 143 13.09 0.57 1.29
CA LEU A 143 12.18 -0.41 1.89
C LEU A 143 11.62 -1.40 0.87
N ARG A 144 11.68 -1.07 -0.43
CA ARG A 144 11.26 -1.94 -1.55
C ARG A 144 12.45 -2.65 -2.21
N ASN A 145 13.65 -2.10 -2.07
CA ASN A 145 14.90 -2.72 -2.51
C ASN A 145 16.06 -2.26 -1.60
N ALA A 146 16.37 -3.08 -0.58
CA ALA A 146 17.32 -2.72 0.48
C ALA A 146 18.75 -2.50 -0.03
N LYS A 147 19.10 -3.08 -1.19
CA LYS A 147 20.42 -2.92 -1.83
C LYS A 147 20.71 -1.48 -2.29
N LEU A 148 19.67 -0.67 -2.44
CA LEU A 148 19.79 0.76 -2.78
C LEU A 148 20.10 1.62 -1.55
N ALA A 149 20.06 1.06 -0.33
CA ALA A 149 20.34 1.85 0.86
C ALA A 149 21.80 2.35 0.84
N PRO A 150 22.04 3.64 1.16
CA PRO A 150 23.37 4.25 1.03
C PRO A 150 24.37 3.75 2.07
N LYS A 151 23.91 3.01 3.08
CA LYS A 151 24.73 2.47 4.17
C LYS A 151 24.39 0.99 4.38
N PRO A 152 25.39 0.09 4.51
CA PRO A 152 25.15 -1.33 4.74
C PRO A 152 24.31 -1.62 6.00
N ILE A 153 24.46 -0.80 7.06
CA ILE A 153 23.66 -0.96 8.28
C ILE A 153 22.16 -0.77 8.03
N LEU A 154 21.78 0.16 7.14
CA LEU A 154 20.38 0.40 6.80
C LEU A 154 19.81 -0.76 6.00
N GLN A 155 20.59 -1.31 5.05
CA GLN A 155 20.19 -2.50 4.31
C GLN A 155 19.88 -3.66 5.26
N VAL A 156 20.81 -3.97 6.18
CA VAL A 156 20.64 -5.05 7.16
C VAL A 156 19.46 -4.80 8.09
N GLN A 157 19.23 -3.56 8.52
CA GLN A 157 18.06 -3.21 9.34
C GLN A 157 16.75 -3.45 8.57
N ILE A 158 16.67 -3.01 7.32
CA ILE A 158 15.48 -3.19 6.48
C ILE A 158 15.20 -4.68 6.26
N GLU A 159 16.20 -5.46 5.85
CA GLU A 159 16.06 -6.89 5.59
C GLU A 159 15.63 -7.65 6.85
N LYS A 160 16.28 -7.41 7.99
CA LYS A 160 15.92 -8.06 9.26
C LYS A 160 14.51 -7.69 9.72
N THR A 161 14.12 -6.43 9.61
CA THR A 161 12.76 -5.99 9.99
C THR A 161 11.72 -6.62 9.07
N LEU A 162 11.97 -6.68 7.77
CA LEU A 162 11.06 -7.31 6.82
C LEU A 162 10.90 -8.81 7.13
N ASP A 163 11.99 -9.53 7.37
CA ASP A 163 11.95 -10.95 7.76
C ASP A 163 11.16 -11.16 9.05
N ALA A 164 11.36 -10.30 10.05
CA ALA A 164 10.63 -10.37 11.31
C ALA A 164 9.12 -10.13 11.13
N VAL A 165 8.73 -9.13 10.32
CA VAL A 165 7.32 -8.82 10.03
C VAL A 165 6.66 -9.95 9.24
N CYS A 166 7.31 -10.47 8.21
CA CYS A 166 6.82 -11.60 7.42
C CYS A 166 6.64 -12.85 8.30
N LYS A 167 7.64 -13.17 9.12
CA LYS A 167 7.56 -14.30 10.06
C LYS A 167 6.43 -14.13 11.07
N PHE A 168 6.25 -12.93 11.61
CA PHE A 168 5.16 -12.63 12.53
C PHE A 168 3.79 -12.81 11.86
N ALA A 169 3.63 -12.29 10.64
CA ALA A 169 2.40 -12.46 9.87
C ALA A 169 2.10 -13.94 9.58
N ASP A 170 3.11 -14.73 9.17
CA ASP A 170 2.97 -16.17 8.95
C ASP A 170 2.58 -16.92 10.23
N ASP A 171 3.21 -16.58 11.35
CA ASP A 171 2.93 -17.19 12.66
C ASP A 171 1.50 -16.85 13.13
N VAL A 172 0.98 -15.64 12.84
CA VAL A 172 -0.42 -15.25 13.12
C VAL A 172 -1.40 -15.99 12.21
N ILE A 173 -1.15 -16.01 10.89
CA ILE A 173 -2.06 -16.64 9.91
C ILE A 173 -2.13 -18.15 10.11
N SER A 174 -1.00 -18.79 10.47
CA SER A 174 -0.95 -20.23 10.76
C SER A 174 -1.55 -20.61 12.13
N GLY A 175 -1.86 -19.63 12.98
CA GLY A 175 -2.39 -19.85 14.33
C GLY A 175 -1.35 -20.29 15.35
N LYS A 176 -0.05 -20.18 15.03
CA LYS A 176 1.03 -20.39 16.00
C LYS A 176 1.04 -19.28 17.05
N ILE A 177 0.87 -18.03 16.62
CA ILE A 177 0.50 -16.91 17.47
C ILE A 177 -1.03 -16.82 17.43
N LYS A 178 -1.67 -16.93 18.59
CA LYS A 178 -3.12 -17.08 18.71
C LYS A 178 -3.66 -16.27 19.90
N PRO A 179 -4.94 -15.89 19.87
CA PRO A 179 -5.57 -15.23 21.01
C PRO A 179 -5.61 -16.18 22.24
N PRO A 180 -5.60 -15.64 23.48
CA PRO A 180 -5.55 -16.46 24.71
C PRO A 180 -6.70 -17.47 24.84
N SER A 181 -7.93 -17.04 24.53
CA SER A 181 -9.14 -17.84 24.71
C SER A 181 -10.19 -17.45 23.68
N TYR A 182 -10.21 -18.13 22.53
CA TYR A 182 -11.28 -17.99 21.54
C TYR A 182 -11.61 -19.34 20.89
N PRO A 183 -12.89 -19.66 20.61
CA PRO A 183 -13.31 -20.98 20.11
C PRO A 183 -12.58 -21.45 18.84
N GLU A 184 -12.22 -20.53 17.94
CA GLU A 184 -11.50 -20.87 16.71
C GLU A 184 -9.98 -21.10 16.91
N GLY A 185 -9.42 -20.72 18.07
CA GLY A 185 -8.00 -20.91 18.35
C GLY A 185 -7.03 -20.10 17.47
N ARG A 186 -7.53 -19.09 16.75
CA ARG A 186 -6.75 -18.20 15.86
C ARG A 186 -7.33 -16.78 15.89
N PHE A 187 -6.55 -15.80 15.44
CA PHE A 187 -7.08 -14.48 15.15
C PHE A 187 -8.02 -14.54 13.94
N THR A 188 -9.10 -13.77 13.97
CA THR A 188 -10.06 -13.63 12.86
C THR A 188 -10.16 -12.19 12.37
N GLN A 189 -9.85 -11.24 13.26
CA GLN A 189 -9.94 -9.81 12.99
C GLN A 189 -8.59 -9.11 13.22
N ILE A 190 -8.34 -8.04 12.48
CA ILE A 190 -7.30 -7.05 12.76
C ILE A 190 -7.99 -5.71 13.00
N LEU A 191 -7.62 -5.03 14.10
CA LEU A 191 -7.98 -3.65 14.35
C LEU A 191 -6.72 -2.79 14.27
N SER A 192 -6.58 -2.03 13.18
CA SER A 192 -5.44 -1.12 12.97
C SER A 192 -5.78 0.27 13.49
N VAL A 193 -4.99 0.76 14.44
CA VAL A 193 -5.15 2.07 15.07
C VAL A 193 -4.01 2.98 14.64
N GLY A 194 -4.32 4.03 13.91
CA GLY A 194 -3.33 4.98 13.39
C GLY A 194 -3.98 6.02 12.51
N ILE A 195 -3.37 7.20 12.36
CA ILE A 195 -3.92 8.29 11.54
C ILE A 195 -2.97 8.70 10.41
N GLY A 196 -3.51 9.26 9.34
CA GLY A 196 -2.74 9.80 8.22
C GLY A 196 -1.92 8.72 7.53
N GLY A 197 -0.60 8.92 7.44
CA GLY A 197 0.31 7.94 6.82
C GLY A 197 0.31 6.57 7.50
N SER A 198 -0.04 6.50 8.80
CA SER A 198 -0.15 5.26 9.56
C SER A 198 -1.40 4.44 9.22
N ALA A 199 -2.37 5.00 8.49
CA ALA A 199 -3.63 4.31 8.16
C ALA A 199 -3.99 4.34 6.67
N LEU A 200 -3.86 5.48 5.98
CA LEU A 200 -4.32 5.63 4.60
C LEU A 200 -3.62 4.67 3.61
N GLY A 201 -2.31 4.48 3.77
CA GLY A 201 -1.55 3.53 2.94
C GLY A 201 -2.01 2.08 3.16
N PRO A 202 -2.00 1.58 4.41
CA PRO A 202 -2.55 0.26 4.73
C PRO A 202 -4.01 0.06 4.28
N GLN A 203 -4.88 1.06 4.49
CA GLN A 203 -6.28 1.02 4.05
C GLN A 203 -6.39 0.84 2.53
N PHE A 204 -5.68 1.68 1.77
CA PHE A 204 -5.69 1.62 0.31
C PHE A 204 -5.22 0.25 -0.21
N VAL A 205 -4.12 -0.27 0.33
CA VAL A 205 -3.56 -1.56 -0.09
C VAL A 205 -4.47 -2.72 0.30
N ALA A 206 -5.09 -2.67 1.49
CA ALA A 206 -6.05 -3.68 1.93
C ALA A 206 -7.27 -3.71 0.99
N GLU A 207 -7.86 -2.56 0.68
CA GLU A 207 -9.01 -2.48 -0.22
C GLU A 207 -8.66 -2.92 -1.66
N ALA A 208 -7.49 -2.53 -2.16
CA ALA A 208 -7.09 -2.81 -3.53
C ALA A 208 -6.66 -4.26 -3.77
N LEU A 209 -6.09 -4.94 -2.76
CA LEU A 209 -5.44 -6.25 -2.92
C LEU A 209 -6.04 -7.38 -2.10
N ALA A 210 -6.92 -7.11 -1.12
CA ALA A 210 -7.52 -8.18 -0.34
C ALA A 210 -8.38 -9.10 -1.22
N PRO A 211 -8.31 -10.43 -1.02
CA PRO A 211 -9.26 -11.34 -1.65
C PRO A 211 -10.67 -11.12 -1.06
N ASP A 212 -11.71 -11.55 -1.78
CA ASP A 212 -13.11 -11.40 -1.35
C ASP A 212 -13.42 -11.95 0.05
N ASN A 213 -12.68 -12.98 0.48
CA ASN A 213 -12.82 -13.59 1.80
C ASN A 213 -11.44 -13.78 2.44
N PRO A 214 -10.86 -12.71 3.02
CA PRO A 214 -9.53 -12.79 3.61
C PRO A 214 -9.56 -13.63 4.90
N PRO A 215 -8.47 -14.35 5.22
CA PRO A 215 -8.40 -15.17 6.44
C PRO A 215 -8.51 -14.34 7.73
N LEU A 216 -8.18 -13.05 7.65
CA LEU A 216 -8.28 -12.03 8.68
C LEU A 216 -9.00 -10.81 8.10
N LYS A 217 -10.11 -10.36 8.70
CA LYS A 217 -10.75 -9.11 8.27
C LYS A 217 -10.11 -7.94 8.99
N ILE A 218 -9.78 -6.88 8.26
CA ILE A 218 -9.14 -5.70 8.83
C ILE A 218 -10.13 -4.55 8.98
N ARG A 219 -10.04 -3.85 10.10
CA ARG A 219 -10.76 -2.61 10.41
C ARG A 219 -9.77 -1.54 10.83
N PHE A 220 -10.17 -0.29 10.67
CA PHE A 220 -9.30 0.85 10.93
C PHE A 220 -9.96 1.83 11.90
N ILE A 221 -9.18 2.34 12.83
CA ILE A 221 -9.45 3.53 13.63
C ILE A 221 -8.43 4.57 13.21
N ASP A 222 -8.88 5.52 12.38
CA ASP A 222 -8.05 6.58 11.80
C ASP A 222 -8.54 8.00 12.11
N ASN A 223 -9.56 8.10 12.95
CA ASN A 223 -10.11 9.35 13.44
C ASN A 223 -10.20 9.31 14.97
N THR A 224 -10.16 10.47 15.61
CA THR A 224 -10.29 10.62 17.07
C THR A 224 -11.74 10.79 17.52
N ASP A 225 -12.71 10.87 16.60
CA ASP A 225 -14.14 10.95 16.92
C ASP A 225 -14.59 9.72 17.73
N PRO A 226 -15.02 9.90 19.00
CA PRO A 226 -15.46 8.80 19.85
C PRO A 226 -16.59 7.98 19.24
N GLY A 227 -17.53 8.61 18.53
CA GLY A 227 -18.64 7.90 17.91
C GLY A 227 -18.20 6.89 16.84
N GLY A 228 -17.18 7.25 16.06
CA GLY A 228 -16.57 6.35 15.08
C GLY A 228 -15.83 5.18 15.74
N ILE A 229 -15.10 5.45 16.82
CA ILE A 229 -14.37 4.42 17.58
C ILE A 229 -15.35 3.43 18.21
N ASP A 230 -16.37 3.94 18.93
CA ASP A 230 -17.41 3.12 19.56
C ASP A 230 -18.12 2.26 18.53
N HIS A 231 -18.39 2.80 17.34
CA HIS A 231 -18.99 2.05 16.24
C HIS A 231 -18.13 0.87 15.78
N GLN A 232 -16.81 1.07 15.61
CA GLN A 232 -15.91 -0.02 15.21
C GLN A 232 -15.83 -1.10 16.30
N ILE A 233 -15.72 -0.70 17.57
CA ILE A 233 -15.66 -1.62 18.72
C ILE A 233 -16.97 -2.41 18.85
N ALA A 234 -18.12 -1.74 18.74
CA ALA A 234 -19.43 -2.37 18.79
C ALA A 234 -19.64 -3.37 17.64
N GLN A 235 -19.15 -3.07 16.43
CA GLN A 235 -19.21 -3.98 15.29
C GLN A 235 -18.34 -5.24 15.47
N LEU A 236 -17.22 -5.15 16.20
CA LEU A 236 -16.42 -6.33 16.56
C LEU A 236 -17.19 -7.21 17.55
N GLY A 237 -17.82 -6.62 18.57
CA GLY A 237 -18.62 -7.34 19.55
C GLY A 237 -17.85 -8.54 20.14
N PRO A 238 -18.36 -9.78 20.03
CA PRO A 238 -17.67 -10.96 20.57
C PRO A 238 -16.37 -11.31 19.83
N GLU A 239 -16.16 -10.83 18.60
CA GLU A 239 -14.91 -11.03 17.86
C GLU A 239 -13.74 -10.23 18.44
N LEU A 240 -13.97 -9.33 19.40
CA LEU A 240 -12.89 -8.62 20.11
C LEU A 240 -11.89 -9.60 20.76
N ALA A 241 -12.38 -10.74 21.26
CA ALA A 241 -11.55 -11.81 21.84
C ALA A 241 -10.66 -12.54 20.82
N SER A 242 -10.91 -12.39 19.52
CA SER A 242 -10.09 -12.92 18.41
C SER A 242 -9.51 -11.81 17.52
N THR A 243 -9.44 -10.59 18.04
CA THR A 243 -8.91 -9.42 17.32
C THR A 243 -7.45 -9.19 17.67
N LEU A 244 -6.58 -9.07 16.66
CA LEU A 244 -5.23 -8.55 16.80
C LEU A 244 -5.26 -7.03 16.63
N VAL A 245 -4.82 -6.28 17.64
CA VAL A 245 -4.77 -4.81 17.59
C VAL A 245 -3.37 -4.37 17.18
N ILE A 246 -3.28 -3.63 16.07
CA ILE A 246 -2.01 -3.09 15.57
C ILE A 246 -2.03 -1.58 15.73
N VAL A 247 -1.15 -1.04 16.58
CA VAL A 247 -1.06 0.39 16.87
C VAL A 247 0.13 1.00 16.15
N ILE A 248 -0.14 1.97 15.27
CA ILE A 248 0.84 2.49 14.32
C ILE A 248 1.05 4.00 14.54
N SER A 249 2.21 4.36 15.08
CA SER A 249 2.63 5.76 15.20
C SER A 249 4.15 5.84 15.14
N LYS A 250 4.69 6.66 14.24
CA LYS A 250 6.16 6.81 14.11
C LYS A 250 6.79 7.39 15.38
N SER A 251 6.22 8.48 15.90
CA SER A 251 6.75 9.17 17.10
C SER A 251 6.24 8.55 18.40
N GLY A 252 5.13 7.80 18.34
CA GLY A 252 4.38 7.32 19.49
C GLY A 252 3.62 8.40 20.25
N GLY A 253 3.75 9.67 19.86
CA GLY A 253 3.11 10.82 20.50
C GLY A 253 1.88 11.34 19.78
N THR A 254 1.41 10.66 18.73
CA THR A 254 0.25 11.09 17.94
C THR A 254 -1.02 11.04 18.80
N PRO A 255 -1.65 12.19 19.11
CA PRO A 255 -2.79 12.23 20.04
C PRO A 255 -3.97 11.36 19.59
N GLU A 256 -4.30 11.38 18.30
CA GLU A 256 -5.43 10.64 17.73
C GLU A 256 -5.22 9.13 17.85
N THR A 257 -4.03 8.63 17.48
CA THR A 257 -3.65 7.22 17.67
C THR A 257 -3.68 6.82 19.15
N ARG A 258 -3.21 7.71 20.04
CA ARG A 258 -3.21 7.47 21.48
C ARG A 258 -4.63 7.38 22.06
N ASN A 259 -5.52 8.27 21.64
CA ASN A 259 -6.93 8.24 22.05
C ASN A 259 -7.59 6.93 21.60
N GLY A 260 -7.39 6.54 20.34
CA GLY A 260 -7.87 5.25 19.82
C GLY A 260 -7.33 4.06 20.62
N LEU A 261 -6.04 4.05 20.96
CA LEU A 261 -5.43 3.02 21.81
C LEU A 261 -6.12 2.94 23.18
N LEU A 262 -6.34 4.09 23.85
CA LEU A 262 -6.95 4.12 25.18
C LEU A 262 -8.39 3.60 25.17
N GLU A 263 -9.18 3.96 24.16
CA GLU A 263 -10.55 3.46 24.01
C GLU A 263 -10.58 1.96 23.72
N VAL A 264 -9.66 1.45 22.88
CA VAL A 264 -9.53 0.00 22.66
C VAL A 264 -9.10 -0.71 23.94
N GLN A 265 -8.12 -0.20 24.68
CA GLN A 265 -7.71 -0.77 25.98
C GLN A 265 -8.85 -0.75 27.00
N LYS A 266 -9.68 0.30 27.01
CA LYS A 266 -10.90 0.36 27.82
C LYS A 266 -11.88 -0.75 27.42
N ALA A 267 -12.17 -0.92 26.14
CA ALA A 267 -13.06 -1.98 25.65
C ALA A 267 -12.55 -3.40 25.99
N PHE A 268 -11.24 -3.63 25.87
CA PHE A 268 -10.62 -4.89 26.31
C PHE A 268 -10.85 -5.15 27.80
N ARG A 269 -10.61 -4.15 28.66
CA ARG A 269 -10.85 -4.27 30.11
C ARG A 269 -12.33 -4.54 30.44
N GLU A 270 -13.25 -3.84 29.76
CA GLU A 270 -14.69 -4.01 29.94
C GLU A 270 -15.16 -5.41 29.49
N ALA A 271 -14.50 -5.99 28.48
CA ALA A 271 -14.73 -7.37 28.04
C ALA A 271 -14.00 -8.43 28.87
N GLY A 272 -13.20 -8.04 29.89
CA GLY A 272 -12.38 -8.96 30.67
C GLY A 272 -11.22 -9.58 29.90
N LEU A 273 -10.77 -8.93 28.82
CA LEU A 273 -9.66 -9.35 27.96
C LEU A 273 -8.35 -8.66 28.36
N ASP A 274 -7.24 -9.36 28.15
CA ASP A 274 -5.89 -8.82 28.36
C ASP A 274 -5.34 -8.26 27.04
N PHE A 275 -5.30 -6.92 26.93
CA PHE A 275 -4.77 -6.23 25.76
C PHE A 275 -3.33 -6.65 25.46
N SER A 276 -2.51 -6.95 26.47
CA SER A 276 -1.09 -7.28 26.26
C SER A 276 -0.87 -8.56 25.45
N LYS A 277 -1.89 -9.42 25.36
CA LYS A 277 -1.84 -10.66 24.57
C LYS A 277 -2.29 -10.49 23.13
N GLN A 278 -2.81 -9.32 22.78
CA GLN A 278 -3.46 -9.06 21.50
C GLN A 278 -3.03 -7.72 20.87
N GLY A 279 -2.23 -6.90 21.57
CA GLY A 279 -1.66 -5.66 21.06
C GLY A 279 -0.30 -5.88 20.40
N VAL A 280 -0.01 -5.09 19.36
CA VAL A 280 1.31 -4.99 18.70
C VAL A 280 1.56 -3.54 18.31
N ALA A 281 2.78 -3.05 18.54
CA ALA A 281 3.19 -1.71 18.11
C ALA A 281 4.00 -1.73 16.80
N ILE A 282 3.69 -0.81 15.88
CA ILE A 282 4.56 -0.45 14.75
C ILE A 282 4.99 1.00 14.94
N THR A 283 6.25 1.18 15.35
CA THR A 283 6.78 2.47 15.78
C THR A 283 8.29 2.56 15.61
N GLN A 284 8.86 3.74 15.81
CA GLN A 284 10.30 3.93 15.87
C GLN A 284 10.87 3.42 17.20
N GLU A 285 12.07 2.84 17.16
CA GLU A 285 12.81 2.46 18.37
C GLU A 285 13.01 3.68 19.29
N ASN A 286 12.82 3.46 20.60
CA ASN A 286 12.87 4.44 21.68
C ASN A 286 11.81 5.55 21.60
N SER A 287 10.79 5.40 20.74
CA SER A 287 9.62 6.28 20.73
C SER A 287 8.78 6.13 22.00
N LEU A 288 7.83 7.05 22.20
CA LEU A 288 6.88 6.94 23.31
C LEU A 288 6.09 5.63 23.27
N LEU A 289 5.63 5.22 22.09
CA LEU A 289 4.85 4.01 21.89
C LEU A 289 5.69 2.74 22.11
N ASP A 290 6.97 2.75 21.70
CA ASP A 290 7.89 1.63 21.93
C ASP A 290 8.13 1.42 23.43
N ASN A 291 8.35 2.51 24.17
CA ASN A 291 8.53 2.44 25.61
C ASN A 291 7.24 1.99 26.32
N THR A 292 6.08 2.52 25.92
CA THR A 292 4.78 2.09 26.46
C THR A 292 4.55 0.60 26.21
N ALA A 293 4.75 0.13 24.98
CA ALA A 293 4.57 -1.27 24.62
C ALA A 293 5.49 -2.21 25.43
N ARG A 294 6.77 -1.85 25.61
CA ARG A 294 7.70 -2.60 26.47
C ARG A 294 7.29 -2.64 27.93
N ILE A 295 6.83 -1.51 28.48
CA ILE A 295 6.42 -1.41 29.89
C ILE A 295 5.15 -2.21 30.15
N GLU A 296 4.21 -2.17 29.21
CA GLU A 296 2.90 -2.83 29.31
C GLU A 296 2.92 -4.28 28.77
N GLY A 297 4.01 -4.70 28.12
CA GLY A 297 4.28 -6.07 27.70
C GLY A 297 3.60 -6.51 26.40
N TRP A 298 3.51 -5.61 25.40
CA TRP A 298 2.91 -5.86 24.09
C TRP A 298 3.73 -5.31 22.91
#